data_AF-A0A0N8K859-F1
#
_entry.id   AF-A0A0N8K859-F1
#
_cell.length_a   1.000
_cell.length_b   1.000
_cell.length_c   1.000
_cell.angle_alpha   90.00
_cell.angle_beta   90.00
_cell.angle_gamma   90.00
#
_symmetry.space_group_name_H-M   'P 1'
#
loop_
_entity.id
_entity.type
_entity.pdbx_description
1 polymer ?
#
loop_
_entity_poly.entity_id
_entity_poly.type
_entity_poly.pdbx_seq_one_letter_code
_entity_poly.pdbx_strand_id
1 'polypeptide(L)'
;MTETPESTHDRLTRELARMQLRSVGFWGGWALLIGIVGLFALLTLPGRGVTFVQGKVTGVTPLTREDGINMQIGVDIDGQSRIARSPAQLVHPQIGETVCLRRIDVRGPLGRTTYDIAAPTLCGR
;
A
#
# COMPACT_ATOMS: atom_id res chain seq x y z
N MET A 1 -18.76 31.75 -64.14
CA MET A 1 -18.66 30.94 -62.91
C MET A 1 -17.24 30.44 -62.82
N THR A 2 -16.42 31.13 -62.04
CA THR A 2 -15.00 30.84 -61.85
C THR A 2 -14.85 30.05 -60.57
N GLU A 3 -14.62 28.74 -60.70
CA GLU A 3 -14.15 27.92 -59.58
C GLU A 3 -12.78 28.45 -59.16
N THR A 4 -12.69 29.02 -57.96
CA THR A 4 -11.40 29.38 -57.37
C THR A 4 -10.62 28.09 -57.09
N PRO A 5 -9.35 27.97 -57.51
CA PRO A 5 -8.56 26.77 -57.28
C PRO A 5 -8.44 26.55 -55.78
N GLU A 6 -8.93 25.41 -55.29
CA GLU A 6 -8.82 25.01 -53.88
C GLU A 6 -7.34 25.04 -53.50
N SER A 7 -6.99 25.90 -52.55
CA SER A 7 -5.60 26.14 -52.22
C SER A 7 -4.99 24.86 -51.63
N THR A 8 -3.75 24.54 -52.01
CA THR A 8 -3.02 23.37 -51.48
C THR A 8 -2.97 23.36 -49.96
N HIS A 9 -3.09 24.52 -49.33
CA HIS A 9 -3.17 24.72 -47.89
C HIS A 9 -4.49 24.20 -47.29
N ASP A 10 -5.63 24.41 -47.97
CA ASP A 10 -6.94 23.90 -47.54
C ASP A 10 -7.01 22.37 -47.63
N ARG A 11 -6.32 21.79 -48.63
CA ARG A 11 -6.23 20.33 -48.77
C ARG A 11 -5.33 19.71 -47.70
N LEU A 12 -4.17 20.32 -47.41
CA LEU A 12 -3.27 19.87 -46.36
C LEU A 12 -3.92 19.93 -44.98
N THR A 13 -4.59 21.03 -44.66
CA THR A 13 -5.25 21.21 -43.35
C THR A 13 -6.37 20.19 -43.14
N ARG A 14 -7.16 19.87 -44.18
CA ARG A 14 -8.23 18.87 -44.11
C ARG A 14 -7.70 17.43 -44.01
N GLU A 15 -6.51 17.14 -44.51
CA GLU A 15 -5.85 15.84 -44.34
C GLU A 15 -5.15 15.72 -42.98
N LEU A 16 -4.45 16.77 -42.52
CA LEU A 16 -3.87 16.85 -41.18
C LEU A 16 -4.92 16.72 -40.08
N ALA A 17 -6.07 17.37 -40.22
CA ALA A 17 -7.18 17.26 -39.28
C ALA A 17 -7.69 15.82 -39.18
N ARG A 18 -7.80 15.10 -40.30
CA ARG A 18 -8.20 13.67 -40.32
C ARG A 18 -7.16 12.77 -39.68
N MET A 19 -5.86 13.03 -39.89
CA MET A 19 -4.79 12.26 -39.24
C MET A 19 -4.71 12.53 -37.73
N GLN A 20 -4.86 13.79 -37.31
CA GLN A 20 -4.88 14.16 -35.90
C GLN A 20 -6.08 13.57 -35.15
N LEU A 21 -7.28 13.58 -35.73
CA LEU A 21 -8.46 12.96 -35.11
C LEU A 21 -8.25 11.45 -34.85
N ARG A 22 -7.60 10.76 -35.80
CA ARG A 22 -7.29 9.33 -35.68
C ARG A 22 -6.20 9.06 -34.64
N SER A 23 -5.21 9.94 -34.50
CA SER A 23 -4.17 9.81 -33.47
C SER A 23 -4.70 10.18 -32.08
N VAL A 24 -5.47 11.26 -31.94
CA VAL A 24 -6.08 11.69 -30.68
C VAL A 24 -7.08 10.66 -30.16
N GLY A 25 -7.86 10.01 -31.04
CA GLY A 25 -8.75 8.91 -30.64
C GLY A 25 -7.98 7.68 -30.12
N PHE A 26 -6.87 7.33 -30.75
CA PHE A 26 -6.02 6.22 -30.31
C PHE A 26 -5.32 6.54 -28.98
N TRP A 27 -4.65 7.68 -28.87
CA TRP A 27 -3.93 8.10 -27.66
C TRP A 27 -4.87 8.44 -26.50
N GLY A 28 -6.04 9.04 -26.78
CA GLY A 28 -7.08 9.32 -25.79
C GLY A 28 -7.68 8.05 -25.20
N GLY A 29 -7.88 7.00 -26.01
CA GLY A 29 -8.32 5.69 -25.54
C GLY A 29 -7.32 5.03 -24.58
N TRP A 30 -6.02 5.12 -24.90
CA TRP A 30 -4.97 4.63 -23.99
C TRP A 30 -4.90 5.42 -22.69
N ALA A 31 -5.00 6.75 -22.75
CA ALA A 31 -5.02 7.59 -21.56
C ALA A 31 -6.21 7.25 -20.63
N LEU A 32 -7.39 7.01 -21.21
CA LEU A 32 -8.56 6.56 -20.46
C LEU A 32 -8.34 5.19 -19.81
N LEU A 33 -7.81 4.21 -20.56
CA LEU A 33 -7.54 2.87 -20.04
C LEU A 33 -6.52 2.90 -18.90
N ILE A 34 -5.44 3.67 -19.05
CA ILE A 34 -4.43 3.85 -17.98
C ILE A 34 -5.08 4.50 -16.76
N GLY A 35 -5.94 5.50 -16.96
CA GLY A 35 -6.69 6.14 -15.88
C GLY A 35 -7.61 5.17 -15.14
N ILE A 36 -8.34 4.32 -15.88
CA ILE A 36 -9.23 3.30 -15.29
C ILE A 36 -8.43 2.26 -14.52
N VAL A 37 -7.32 1.76 -15.07
CA VAL A 37 -6.44 0.80 -14.40
C VAL A 37 -5.84 1.41 -13.13
N GLY A 38 -5.38 2.67 -13.19
CA GLY A 38 -4.87 3.39 -12.03
C GLY A 38 -5.92 3.57 -10.93
N LEU A 39 -7.15 3.94 -11.31
CA LEU A 39 -8.28 4.06 -10.38
C LEU A 39 -8.63 2.71 -9.74
N PHE A 40 -8.66 1.64 -10.55
CA PHE A 40 -8.94 0.29 -10.05
C PHE A 40 -7.84 -0.20 -9.10
N ALA A 41 -6.56 0.08 -9.41
CA ALA A 41 -5.44 -0.20 -8.53
C ALA A 41 -5.56 0.55 -7.18
N LEU A 42 -6.00 1.81 -7.21
CA LEU A 42 -6.26 2.60 -6.00
C LEU A 42 -7.40 2.03 -5.16
N LEU A 43 -8.50 1.60 -5.79
CA LEU A 43 -9.65 1.03 -5.09
C LEU A 43 -9.37 -0.38 -4.54
N THR A 44 -8.45 -1.12 -5.16
CA THR A 44 -8.04 -2.46 -4.74
C THR A 44 -6.82 -2.47 -3.83
N LEU A 45 -6.29 -1.29 -3.46
CA LEU A 45 -5.20 -1.20 -2.49
C LEU A 45 -5.57 -1.98 -1.23
N PRO A 46 -4.66 -2.84 -0.74
CA PRO A 46 -4.95 -3.71 0.38
C PRO A 46 -5.30 -2.86 1.60
N GLY A 47 -6.58 -2.88 1.98
CA GLY A 47 -7.03 -2.24 3.21
C GLY A 47 -6.21 -2.76 4.38
N ARG A 48 -5.61 -1.86 5.16
CA ARG A 48 -4.92 -2.20 6.40
C ARG A 48 -5.93 -2.18 7.53
N GLY A 49 -6.33 -3.36 7.99
CA GLY A 49 -7.07 -3.49 9.23
C GLY A 49 -6.13 -3.31 10.40
N VAL A 50 -6.40 -2.37 11.29
CA VAL A 50 -5.62 -2.18 12.51
C VAL A 50 -6.51 -2.51 13.69
N THR A 51 -6.11 -3.51 14.48
CA THR A 51 -6.76 -3.89 15.73
C THR A 51 -5.73 -3.92 16.85
N PHE A 52 -6.18 -3.77 18.09
CA PHE A 52 -5.32 -3.82 19.27
C PHE A 52 -5.68 -5.04 20.09
N VAL A 53 -4.67 -5.82 20.46
CA VAL A 53 -4.83 -7.06 21.23
C VAL A 53 -3.78 -7.11 22.32
N GLN A 54 -4.12 -7.74 23.46
CA GLN A 54 -3.17 -7.97 24.53
C GLN A 54 -2.45 -9.30 24.29
N GLY A 55 -1.16 -9.36 24.64
CA GLY A 55 -0.38 -10.59 24.56
C GLY A 55 0.63 -10.65 25.70
N LYS A 56 0.96 -11.87 26.14
CA LYS A 56 1.94 -12.09 27.20
C LYS A 56 3.31 -12.40 26.60
N VAL A 57 4.35 -11.72 27.06
CA VAL A 57 5.70 -11.90 26.51
C VAL A 57 6.28 -13.25 26.92
N THR A 58 6.70 -14.03 25.94
CA THR A 58 7.30 -15.36 26.14
C THR A 58 8.82 -15.35 25.96
N GLY A 59 9.37 -14.42 25.18
CA GLY A 59 10.80 -14.29 24.97
C GLY A 59 11.17 -13.02 24.22
N VAL A 60 12.42 -12.58 24.35
CA VAL A 60 12.95 -11.41 23.63
C VAL A 60 14.24 -11.83 22.95
N THR A 61 14.32 -11.65 21.63
CA THR A 61 15.49 -11.97 20.83
C THR A 61 15.97 -10.70 20.10
N PRO A 62 17.17 -10.18 20.41
CA PRO A 62 17.73 -9.06 19.67
C PRO A 62 18.15 -9.54 18.27
N LEU A 63 17.68 -8.86 17.23
CA LEU A 63 18.18 -9.00 15.87
C LEU A 63 19.00 -7.77 15.51
N THR A 64 20.31 -7.98 15.38
CA THR A 64 21.21 -6.99 14.82
C THR A 64 21.04 -6.98 13.31
N ARG A 65 20.54 -5.86 12.76
CA ARG A 65 20.56 -5.58 11.31
C ARG A 65 21.51 -4.43 11.04
N GLU A 66 21.97 -4.30 9.81
CA GLU A 66 22.85 -3.19 9.38
C GLU A 66 22.21 -1.82 9.63
N ASP A 67 20.87 -1.72 9.60
CA ASP A 67 20.10 -0.50 9.88
C ASP A 67 19.88 -0.21 11.38
N GLY A 68 20.30 -1.11 12.28
CA GLY A 68 20.12 -0.99 13.73
C GLY A 68 19.66 -2.27 14.44
N ILE A 69 19.57 -2.19 15.77
CA ILE A 69 19.12 -3.31 16.63
C ILE A 69 17.59 -3.32 16.66
N ASN A 70 16.96 -4.29 15.99
CA ASN A 70 15.52 -4.53 16.13
C ASN A 70 15.28 -5.67 17.11
N MET A 71 14.31 -5.54 18.02
CA MET A 71 13.95 -6.64 18.91
C MET A 71 12.77 -7.42 18.34
N GLN A 72 12.95 -8.73 18.17
CA GLN A 72 11.83 -9.67 18.00
C GLN A 72 11.38 -10.12 19.38
N ILE A 73 10.08 -10.04 19.62
CA ILE A 73 9.50 -10.37 20.91
C ILE A 73 8.49 -11.48 20.67
N GLY A 74 8.75 -12.64 21.25
CA GLY A 74 7.78 -13.72 21.34
C GLY A 74 6.66 -13.29 22.27
N VAL A 75 5.42 -13.39 21.79
CA VAL A 75 4.21 -13.07 22.54
C VAL A 75 3.22 -14.21 22.39
N ASP A 76 2.60 -14.60 23.48
CA ASP A 76 1.48 -15.52 23.51
C ASP A 76 0.18 -14.71 23.41
N ILE A 77 -0.61 -15.00 22.38
CA ILE A 77 -1.91 -14.38 22.13
C ILE A 77 -2.92 -15.52 21.99
N ASP A 78 -3.88 -15.60 22.91
CA ASP A 78 -4.90 -16.65 22.94
C ASP A 78 -4.33 -18.09 22.89
N GLY A 79 -3.18 -18.33 23.55
CA GLY A 79 -2.50 -19.64 23.58
C GLY A 79 -1.71 -19.97 22.30
N GLN A 80 -1.52 -19.00 21.40
CA GLN A 80 -0.66 -19.14 20.24
C GLN A 80 0.57 -18.22 20.34
N SER A 81 1.76 -18.83 20.22
CA SER A 81 3.01 -18.10 20.11
C SER A 81 3.10 -17.34 18.78
N ARG A 82 3.29 -16.03 18.87
CA ARG A 82 3.46 -15.08 17.76
C ARG A 82 4.72 -14.26 17.97
N ILE A 83 5.21 -13.68 16.88
CA ILE A 83 6.37 -12.79 16.91
C ILE A 83 5.86 -11.37 16.67
N ALA A 84 6.06 -10.52 17.68
CA ALA A 84 5.87 -9.10 17.59
C ALA A 84 7.19 -8.39 17.28
N ARG A 85 7.11 -7.30 16.53
CA ARG A 85 8.24 -6.40 16.29
C ARG A 85 8.16 -5.24 17.26
N SER A 86 9.26 -4.95 17.92
CA SER A 86 9.43 -3.68 18.62
C SER A 86 10.18 -2.73 17.69
N PRO A 87 9.61 -1.57 17.33
CA PRO A 87 10.43 -0.50 16.78
C PRO A 87 11.48 -0.17 17.84
N ALA A 88 12.74 -0.36 17.46
CA ALA A 88 13.89 -0.11 18.30
C ALA A 88 13.71 1.22 19.03
N GLN A 89 13.69 1.19 20.38
CA GLN A 89 13.82 2.30 21.33
C GLN A 89 12.68 2.52 22.33
N LEU A 90 11.45 2.01 22.16
CA LEU A 90 10.38 2.45 23.08
C LEU A 90 10.16 1.60 24.33
N VAL A 91 10.29 0.26 24.29
CA VAL A 91 10.05 -0.58 25.47
C VAL A 91 10.86 -1.88 25.36
N HIS A 92 11.56 -2.25 26.44
CA HIS A 92 12.13 -3.58 26.63
C HIS A 92 11.21 -4.37 27.57
N PRO A 93 10.16 -5.02 27.04
CA PRO A 93 9.24 -5.72 27.92
C PRO A 93 9.90 -6.96 28.51
N GLN A 94 9.55 -7.26 29.76
CA GLN A 94 10.10 -8.41 30.46
C GLN A 94 9.31 -9.68 30.12
N ILE A 95 9.96 -10.84 30.21
CA ILE A 95 9.28 -12.12 30.04
C ILE A 95 8.18 -12.24 31.10
N GLY A 96 6.97 -12.59 30.67
CA GLY A 96 5.79 -12.69 31.51
C GLY A 96 4.96 -11.40 31.63
N GLU A 97 5.47 -10.28 31.12
CA GLU A 97 4.73 -9.01 31.07
C GLU A 97 3.59 -9.08 30.04
N THR A 98 2.47 -8.40 30.34
CA THR A 98 1.37 -8.24 29.38
C THR A 98 1.59 -6.95 28.60
N VAL A 99 1.70 -7.07 27.28
CA VAL A 99 1.95 -5.94 26.38
C VAL A 99 0.77 -5.71 25.45
N CYS A 100 0.58 -4.45 25.06
CA CYS A 100 -0.39 -4.11 24.02
C CYS A 100 0.25 -4.27 22.65
N LEU A 101 -0.45 -4.96 21.75
CA LEU A 101 0.01 -5.26 20.41
C LEU A 101 -0.95 -4.66 19.39
N ARG A 102 -0.39 -3.94 18.42
CA ARG A 102 -1.07 -3.51 17.22
C ARG A 102 -1.00 -4.63 16.20
N ARG A 103 -2.13 -5.29 15.97
CA ARG A 103 -2.33 -6.25 14.90
C ARG A 103 -2.68 -5.50 13.62
N ILE A 104 -1.82 -5.63 12.62
CA ILE A 104 -2.01 -5.05 11.28
C ILE A 104 -2.29 -6.20 10.33
N ASP A 105 -3.53 -6.28 9.85
CA ASP A 105 -3.95 -7.21 8.82
C ASP A 105 -3.88 -6.50 7.45
N VAL A 106 -2.91 -6.89 6.62
CA VAL A 106 -2.78 -6.38 5.25
C VAL A 106 -3.62 -7.27 4.33
N ARG A 107 -4.77 -6.77 3.86
CA ARG A 107 -5.67 -7.52 2.94
C ARG A 107 -5.14 -7.51 1.50
N GLY A 108 -4.30 -8.48 1.14
CA GLY A 108 -3.84 -8.67 -0.24
C GLY A 108 -3.80 -10.15 -0.64
N PRO A 109 -3.34 -10.48 -1.86
CA PRO A 109 -3.25 -11.86 -2.35
C PRO A 109 -2.35 -12.77 -1.50
N LEU A 110 -1.41 -12.19 -0.76
CA LEU A 110 -0.51 -12.87 0.19
C LEU A 110 -0.80 -12.46 1.65
N GLY A 111 -2.08 -12.23 1.98
CA GLY A 111 -2.56 -11.67 3.24
C GLY A 111 -1.61 -11.88 4.42
N ARG A 112 -1.06 -10.79 4.95
CA ARG A 112 -0.03 -10.83 5.99
C ARG A 112 -0.54 -10.12 7.23
N THR A 113 -0.52 -10.82 8.35
CA THR A 113 -0.74 -10.23 9.67
C THR A 113 0.61 -9.95 10.30
N THR A 114 0.82 -8.72 10.75
CA THR A 114 2.01 -8.33 11.53
C THR A 114 1.58 -7.80 12.89
N TYR A 115 2.38 -8.08 13.90
CA TYR A 115 2.17 -7.58 15.26
C TYR A 115 3.30 -6.61 15.59
N ASP A 116 2.94 -5.40 15.98
CA ASP A 116 3.89 -4.40 16.49
C ASP A 116 3.54 -4.07 17.94
N ILE A 117 4.53 -3.77 18.78
CA ILE A 117 4.26 -3.26 20.12
C ILE A 117 3.63 -1.87 20.03
N ALA A 118 2.57 -1.67 20.79
CA ALA A 118 1.82 -0.43 20.91
C ALA A 118 1.86 0.10 22.35
N ALA A 119 1.53 1.38 22.52
CA ALA A 119 1.38 1.96 23.85
C ALA A 119 0.30 1.19 24.65
N PRO A 120 0.54 0.93 25.95
CA PRO A 120 -0.39 0.14 26.77
C PRO A 120 -1.80 0.76 26.86
N THR A 121 -1.90 2.09 26.72
CA THR A 121 -3.17 2.84 26.71
C THR A 121 -4.10 2.47 25.55
N LEU A 122 -3.59 1.85 24.48
CA LEU A 122 -4.38 1.52 23.28
C LEU A 122 -5.16 0.21 23.41
N CYS A 123 -4.79 -0.67 24.35
CA CYS A 123 -5.49 -1.91 24.64
C CYS A 123 -6.42 -1.82 25.86
N GLY A 124 -6.55 -0.63 26.46
CA GLY A 124 -7.24 -0.40 27.74
C GLY A 124 -8.63 0.23 27.61
N ARG A 125 -9.43 -0.17 26.61
CA ARG A 125 -10.87 0.14 26.57
C ARG A 125 -11.69 -1.13 26.72
#